data_AF-A0A1Q3BKZ8-F1
#
_entry.id   AF-A0A1Q3BKZ8-F1
#
_cell.length_a   1.000
_cell.length_b   1.000
_cell.length_c   1.000
_cell.angle_alpha   90.00
_cell.angle_beta   90.00
_cell.angle_gamma   90.00
#
_symmetry.space_group_name_H-M   'P 1'
#
loop_
_entity.id
_entity.type
_entity.pdbx_description
1 polymer ?
#
loop_
_entity_poly.entity_id
_entity_poly.type
_entity_poly.pdbx_seq_one_letter_code
_entity_poly.pdbx_strand_id
1 'polypeptide(L)'
;MDSGASHSFISARFASCLDVTPDCLSYTLDVSTPTGTSMYTDSVYRSCEMSMAGILLYADLIVLPIRDFDIILGMDWLSAHRARMDCYHKTVDFCLPDGTAF
;
A
#
# COMPACT_ATOMS: atom_id res chain seq x y z
N MET A 1 5.62 3.74 3.81
CA MET A 1 5.03 4.69 2.84
C MET A 1 6.10 5.02 1.84
N ASP A 2 5.78 4.95 0.56
CA ASP A 2 6.76 5.12 -0.51
C ASP A 2 6.15 5.91 -1.67
N SER A 3 6.62 7.14 -1.87
CA SER A 3 6.19 7.96 -3.00
C SER A 3 6.79 7.52 -4.33
N GLY A 4 7.80 6.65 -4.31
CA GLY A 4 8.34 5.99 -5.49
C GLY A 4 7.50 4.81 -5.98
N ALA A 5 6.58 4.30 -5.15
CA ALA A 5 5.65 3.24 -5.52
C ALA A 5 4.37 3.83 -6.11
N SER A 6 3.95 3.34 -7.28
CA SER A 6 2.71 3.78 -7.92
C SER A 6 1.47 3.22 -7.23
N HIS A 7 1.55 1.98 -6.76
CA HIS A 7 0.47 1.26 -6.10
C HIS A 7 0.88 0.83 -4.70
N SER A 8 -0.09 0.41 -3.90
CA SER A 8 0.14 -0.16 -2.59
C SER A 8 0.31 -1.67 -2.66
N PHE A 9 1.25 -2.20 -1.89
CA PHE A 9 1.69 -3.58 -1.94
C PHE A 9 1.71 -4.22 -0.56
N ILE A 10 1.47 -5.52 -0.51
CA ILE A 10 1.65 -6.37 0.67
C ILE A 10 2.63 -7.49 0.34
N SER A 11 3.51 -7.81 1.30
CA SER A 11 4.43 -8.93 1.12
C SER A 11 3.69 -10.25 1.13
N ALA A 12 4.02 -11.17 0.22
CA ALA A 12 3.42 -12.50 0.17
C ALA A 12 3.61 -13.26 1.49
N ARG A 13 4.72 -13.02 2.20
CA ARG A 13 4.98 -13.58 3.53
C ARG A 13 4.00 -13.04 4.56
N PHE A 14 3.80 -11.72 4.62
CA PHE A 14 2.88 -11.12 5.58
C PHE A 14 1.42 -11.42 5.23
N ALA A 15 1.08 -11.43 3.94
CA ALA A 15 -0.23 -11.87 3.45
C ALA A 15 -0.58 -13.30 3.89
N SER A 16 0.40 -14.21 4.00
CA SER A 16 0.15 -15.57 4.50
C SER A 16 -0.32 -15.64 5.96
N CYS A 17 -0.14 -14.55 6.72
CA CYS A 17 -0.66 -14.41 8.07
C CYS A 17 -2.12 -13.95 8.10
N LEU A 18 -2.68 -13.49 6.97
CA LEU A 18 -4.08 -13.13 6.85
C LEU A 18 -4.90 -14.42 6.64
N ASP A 19 -5.94 -14.63 7.45
CA ASP A 19 -6.88 -15.75 7.28
C ASP A 19 -7.93 -15.45 6.19
N VAL A 20 -7.49 -14.76 5.14
CA VAL A 20 -8.34 -14.28 4.03
C VAL A 20 -7.62 -14.57 2.73
N THR A 21 -8.37 -15.08 1.76
CA THR A 21 -7.88 -15.32 0.39
C THR A 21 -7.90 -14.01 -0.42
N PRO A 22 -6.83 -13.68 -1.16
CA PRO A 22 -6.84 -12.52 -2.04
C PRO A 22 -7.79 -12.71 -3.22
N ASP A 23 -8.29 -11.61 -3.76
CA ASP A 23 -9.01 -11.57 -5.03
C ASP A 23 -8.04 -11.65 -6.21
N CYS A 24 -8.55 -12.09 -7.36
CA CYS A 24 -7.86 -11.98 -8.64
C CYS A 24 -8.22 -10.68 -9.36
N LEU A 25 -7.20 -9.99 -9.87
CA LEU A 25 -7.30 -8.96 -10.89
C LEU A 25 -7.76 -9.59 -12.21
N SER A 26 -8.44 -8.81 -13.05
CA SER A 26 -8.85 -9.25 -14.39
C SER A 26 -7.70 -9.33 -15.40
N TYR A 27 -6.49 -9.00 -14.97
CA TYR A 27 -5.26 -8.98 -15.77
C TYR A 27 -4.07 -9.34 -14.88
N THR A 28 -2.99 -9.84 -15.49
CA THR A 28 -1.70 -9.97 -14.81
C THR A 28 -0.98 -8.63 -14.85
N LEU A 29 -0.66 -8.10 -13.68
CA LEU A 29 0.09 -6.86 -13.53
C LEU A 29 1.59 -7.14 -13.61
N ASP A 30 2.30 -6.39 -14.47
CA ASP A 30 3.77 -6.32 -14.51
C ASP A 30 4.21 -5.14 -13.63
N VAL A 31 4.89 -5.47 -12.53
CA VAL A 31 5.43 -4.49 -11.59
C VAL A 31 6.93 -4.37 -11.81
N SER A 32 7.34 -3.28 -12.43
CA SER A 32 8.76 -2.91 -12.54
C SER A 32 9.28 -2.43 -11.19
N THR A 33 10.41 -2.98 -10.77
CA THR A 33 11.08 -2.60 -9.51
C THR A 33 12.24 -1.64 -9.77
N PRO A 34 12.69 -0.88 -8.75
CA PRO A 34 13.83 0.03 -8.89
C PRO A 34 15.15 -0.65 -9.31
N THR A 35 15.29 -1.97 -9.09
CA THR A 35 16.46 -2.74 -9.51
C THR A 35 16.43 -3.13 -10.99
N GLY A 36 15.38 -2.73 -11.72
CA GLY A 36 15.18 -3.06 -13.13
C GLY A 36 14.63 -4.46 -13.37
N THR A 37 14.24 -5.19 -12.31
CA THR A 37 13.54 -6.46 -12.45
C THR A 37 12.03 -6.25 -12.47
N SER A 38 11.33 -7.12 -13.18
CA SER A 38 9.86 -7.17 -13.20
C SER A 38 9.34 -8.30 -12.33
N MET A 39 8.24 -8.05 -11.64
CA MET A 39 7.45 -9.03 -10.91
C MET A 39 6.06 -9.12 -11.51
N TYR A 40 5.48 -10.31 -11.56
CA TYR A 40 4.15 -10.53 -12.13
C TYR A 40 3.21 -11.02 -11.04
N THR A 41 2.01 -10.45 -10.99
CA THR A 41 0.97 -10.85 -10.03
C THR A 41 -0.40 -10.49 -10.57
N ASP A 42 -1.40 -11.28 -10.23
CA ASP A 42 -2.82 -10.96 -10.40
C ASP A 42 -3.55 -10.91 -9.05
N SER A 43 -2.83 -11.04 -7.93
CA SER A 43 -3.43 -11.18 -6.61
C SER A 43 -3.50 -9.83 -5.90
N VAL A 44 -4.69 -9.50 -5.39
CA VAL A 44 -4.96 -8.24 -4.66
C VAL A 44 -5.86 -8.50 -3.48
N TYR A 45 -5.58 -7.86 -2.35
CA TYR A 45 -6.56 -7.71 -1.28
C TYR A 45 -7.24 -6.35 -1.42
N ARG A 46 -8.56 -6.35 -1.55
CA ARG A 46 -9.33 -5.12 -1.74
C ARG A 46 -9.85 -4.58 -0.41
N SER A 47 -9.87 -3.25 -0.29
CA SER A 47 -10.42 -2.55 0.88
C SER A 47 -9.90 -3.10 2.22
N CYS A 48 -8.60 -3.40 2.31
CA CYS A 48 -7.97 -3.84 3.55
C CYS A 48 -8.09 -2.74 4.60
N GLU A 49 -8.70 -3.08 5.74
CA GLU A 49 -8.75 -2.19 6.89
C GLU A 49 -7.39 -2.11 7.58
N MET A 50 -6.96 -0.89 7.88
CA MET A 50 -5.72 -0.61 8.58
C MET A 50 -5.93 0.51 9.60
N SER A 51 -5.42 0.32 10.81
CA SER A 51 -5.45 1.36 11.84
C SER A 51 -4.16 2.18 11.82
N MET A 52 -4.29 3.49 11.69
CA MET A 52 -3.19 4.44 11.78
C MET A 52 -3.56 5.54 12.77
N ALA A 53 -2.76 5.71 13.83
CA ALA A 53 -3.05 6.65 14.92
C ALA A 53 -4.47 6.50 15.53
N GLY A 54 -5.03 5.29 15.52
CA GLY A 54 -6.39 5.01 16.03
C GLY A 54 -7.51 5.29 15.02
N ILE A 55 -7.18 5.73 13.80
CA ILE A 55 -8.13 5.97 12.71
C ILE A 55 -8.12 4.78 11.76
N LEU A 56 -9.30 4.31 11.37
CA LEU A 56 -9.47 3.24 10.40
C LEU A 56 -9.41 3.82 8.98
N LEU A 57 -8.51 3.26 8.17
CA LEU A 57 -8.29 3.62 6.77
C LEU A 57 -8.33 2.35 5.93
N TYR A 58 -8.54 2.51 4.63
CA TYR A 58 -8.68 1.38 3.71
C TYR A 58 -7.68 1.47 2.57
N ALA A 59 -7.13 0.34 2.15
CA ALA A 59 -6.19 0.23 1.04
C ALA A 59 -6.46 -1.00 0.18
N ASP A 60 -6.30 -0.88 -1.14
CA ASP A 60 -6.13 -2.03 -2.01
C ASP A 60 -4.64 -2.42 -2.00
N LEU A 61 -4.33 -3.68 -1.70
CA LEU A 61 -2.96 -4.15 -1.50
C LEU A 61 -2.63 -5.27 -2.50
N ILE A 62 -1.74 -4.99 -3.45
CA ILE A 62 -1.27 -5.96 -4.44
C ILE A 62 -0.21 -6.87 -3.81
N VAL A 63 -0.35 -8.18 -4.00
CA VAL A 63 0.55 -9.16 -3.39
C VAL A 63 1.84 -9.30 -4.20
N LEU A 64 2.99 -9.06 -3.56
CA LEU A 64 4.31 -9.23 -4.16
C LEU A 64 5.29 -9.94 -3.21
N PRO A 65 6.33 -10.63 -3.74
CA PRO A 65 7.37 -11.24 -2.92
C PRO A 65 8.42 -10.22 -2.42
N ILE A 66 7.97 -9.06 -1.92
CA ILE A 66 8.84 -8.08 -1.25
C ILE A 66 9.33 -8.62 0.11
N ARG A 67 10.55 -8.25 0.52
CA ARG A 67 11.20 -8.86 1.69
C ARG A 67 11.39 -7.91 2.87
N ASP A 68 11.67 -6.64 2.58
CA ASP A 68 12.11 -5.68 3.61
C ASP A 68 10.93 -4.97 4.29
N PHE A 69 9.73 -5.08 3.73
CA PHE A 69 8.52 -4.42 4.22
C PHE A 69 7.34 -5.38 4.20
N ASP A 70 6.50 -5.30 5.23
CA ASP A 70 5.23 -6.03 5.28
C ASP A 70 4.20 -5.38 4.35
N ILE A 71 4.09 -4.06 4.38
CA ILE A 71 3.21 -3.25 3.55
C ILE A 71 3.96 -2.03 3.03
N ILE A 72 3.80 -1.74 1.74
CA ILE A 72 4.22 -0.49 1.11
C ILE A 72 2.95 0.26 0.70
N LEU A 73 2.71 1.42 1.28
CA LEU A 73 1.64 2.33 0.85
C LEU A 73 2.19 3.28 -0.20
N GLY A 74 1.71 3.13 -1.43
CA GLY A 74 2.13 3.87 -2.61
C GLY A 74 1.30 5.11 -2.89
N MET A 75 1.53 5.70 -4.05
CA MET A 75 0.90 6.95 -4.47
C MET A 75 -0.62 6.85 -4.66
N ASP A 76 -1.14 5.68 -5.02
CA ASP A 76 -2.59 5.40 -5.04
C ASP A 76 -3.26 5.71 -3.69
N TRP A 77 -2.71 5.15 -2.61
CA TRP A 77 -3.24 5.31 -1.27
C TRP A 77 -2.89 6.68 -0.68
N LEU A 78 -1.64 7.13 -0.85
CA LEU A 78 -1.18 8.42 -0.33
C LEU A 78 -1.98 9.58 -0.94
N SER A 79 -2.27 9.54 -2.24
CA SER A 79 -3.06 10.58 -2.90
C SER A 79 -4.54 10.55 -2.48
N ALA A 80 -5.13 9.36 -2.31
CA ALA A 80 -6.49 9.20 -1.81
C ALA A 80 -6.69 9.84 -0.43
N HIS A 81 -5.67 9.80 0.43
CA HIS A 81 -5.68 10.37 1.78
C HIS A 81 -4.97 11.73 1.88
N ARG A 82 -4.67 12.36 0.73
CA ARG A 82 -4.06 13.70 0.64
C ARG A 82 -2.80 13.84 1.49
N ALA A 83 -1.99 12.77 1.53
CA ALA A 83 -0.82 12.68 2.39
C ALA A 83 0.18 13.80 2.11
N ARG A 84 0.74 14.38 3.17
CA ARG A 84 1.83 15.35 3.12
C ARG A 84 3.01 14.80 3.89
N MET A 85 4.12 14.60 3.20
CA MET A 85 5.35 14.08 3.80
C MET A 85 6.30 15.24 4.11
N ASP A 86 6.64 15.40 5.39
CA ASP A 86 7.74 16.26 5.83
C ASP A 86 8.97 15.38 6.09
N CYS A 87 9.87 15.32 5.10
CA CYS A 87 11.06 14.49 5.18
C CYS A 87 12.07 14.97 6.24
N TYR A 88 12.08 16.27 6.56
CA TYR A 88 13.01 16.82 7.54
C TYR A 88 12.58 16.41 8.96
N HIS A 89 11.30 16.56 9.27
CA HIS A 89 10.73 16.15 10.56
C HIS A 89 10.39 14.66 10.64
N LYS A 90 10.45 13.95 9.51
CA LYS A 90 10.10 12.52 9.38
C LYS A 90 8.64 12.23 9.76
N THR A 91 7.75 13.14 9.39
CA THR A 91 6.31 13.03 9.65
C THR A 91 5.54 12.89 8.35
N VAL A 92 4.36 12.28 8.43
CA VAL A 92 3.41 12.21 7.34
C VAL A 92 2.04 12.57 7.91
N ASP A 93 1.45 13.63 7.37
CA ASP A 93 0.12 14.10 7.78
C ASP A 93 -0.91 13.63 6.74
N PHE A 94 -2.03 13.11 7.19
CA PHE A 94 -3.14 12.68 6.33
C PHE A 94 -4.33 13.59 6.52
N CYS A 95 -4.92 14.08 5.42
CA CYS A 95 -6.14 14.87 5.52
C CYS A 95 -7.35 14.01 5.23
N LEU A 96 -8.18 13.82 6.24
CA LEU A 96 -9.48 13.17 6.11
C LEU A 96 -10.43 13.99 5.23
N PRO A 97 -11.47 13.36 4.65
CA PRO A 97 -12.48 14.06 3.86
C PRO A 97 -13.20 15.18 4.60
N ASP A 98 -13.26 15.11 5.94
CA ASP A 98 -13.85 16.13 6.81
C ASP A 98 -12.93 17.33 7.07
N GLY A 99 -11.70 17.31 6.53
CA GLY A 99 -10.70 18.36 6.67
C GLY A 99 -9.77 18.20 7.87
N THR A 100 -9.97 17.18 8.71
CA THR A 100 -9.07 16.88 9.84
C THR A 100 -7.75 16.33 9.34
N ALA A 101 -6.63 16.87 9.84
CA ALA A 101 -5.30 16.32 9.63
C ALA A 101 -4.85 15.52 10.86
N PHE A 102 -4.21 14.38 10.65
CA PHE A 102 -3.65 13.53 11.71
C PHE A 102 -2.34 12.89 11.28
#